data_AF-A0A924RH73-F1
#
_entry.id   AF-A0A924RH73-F1
#
_cell.length_a   1.000
_cell.length_b   1.000
_cell.length_c   1.000
_cell.angle_alpha   90.00
_cell.angle_beta   90.00
_cell.angle_gamma   90.00
#
_symmetry.space_group_name_H-M   'P 1'
#
loop_
_entity.id
_entity.type
_entity.pdbx_description
1 polymer ?
#
loop_
_entity_poly.entity_id
_entity_poly.type
_entity_poly.pdbx_seq_one_letter_code
_entity_poly.pdbx_strand_id
1 'polypeptide(L)'
;MRYPRPLLPGDTIGVTAPSSGVDARLRPRLDHNIAWLRDRGFEVRVGECLNGDRVVSAPKEQRADELMAVLHDPDVRAIVPPWGGELGIDLLDQLDWTELGTLEPTWTVGYSDSCAWLLPLTLLLGWGTIHGTNLMDTAYDVPAGLKHWTEIASGAGPVVQRGHGRFRGEGWDDWATDPTIDTMSLDREGSWSLVGGGGLDVSGRLVGGCIEVVSALAATRFGDVAAFGREYADDGLIVFLEAAEDDSYAIARHLHSLRLAGWFDDATAIVVGRTAAPGHDDLSQHEAVRDALGMLDIPIVLDVECGHVQPFLPLVTGSLARLVIDGDRHEIVQELV
;
A
#
# COMPACT_ATOMS: atom_id res chain seq x y z
N MET A 1 -14.89 0.28 11.25
CA MET A 1 -14.11 1.07 10.28
C MET A 1 -14.65 2.49 10.14
N ARG A 2 -13.75 3.46 9.96
CA ARG A 2 -14.02 4.89 9.77
C ARG A 2 -13.26 5.36 8.52
N TYR A 3 -13.97 5.70 7.45
CA TYR A 3 -13.34 6.21 6.23
C TYR A 3 -13.24 7.73 6.27
N PRO A 4 -12.11 8.31 5.82
CA PRO A 4 -12.01 9.75 5.60
C PRO A 4 -13.11 10.24 4.67
N ARG A 5 -13.58 11.48 4.90
CA ARG A 5 -14.57 12.08 3.99
C ARG A 5 -13.95 12.25 2.60
N PRO A 6 -14.74 12.21 1.51
CA PRO A 6 -14.21 12.35 0.15
C PRO A 6 -13.35 13.60 -0.03
N LEU A 7 -12.27 13.45 -0.79
CA LEU A 7 -11.36 14.53 -1.18
C LEU A 7 -12.00 15.36 -2.30
N LEU A 8 -12.03 16.68 -2.14
CA LEU A 8 -12.62 17.63 -3.09
C LEU A 8 -11.59 18.65 -3.59
N PRO A 9 -11.77 19.24 -4.79
CA PRO A 9 -10.97 20.39 -5.20
C PRO A 9 -11.04 21.50 -4.14
N GLY A 10 -9.90 22.08 -3.80
CA GLY A 10 -9.69 23.04 -2.72
C GLY A 10 -9.24 22.41 -1.40
N ASP A 11 -9.36 21.09 -1.23
CA ASP A 11 -8.82 20.40 -0.05
C ASP A 11 -7.28 20.39 -0.06
N THR A 12 -6.69 20.37 1.13
CA THR A 12 -5.23 20.32 1.29
C THR A 12 -4.72 18.88 1.35
N ILE A 13 -3.68 18.60 0.57
CA ILE A 13 -2.89 17.38 0.62
C ILE A 13 -1.54 17.69 1.30
N GLY A 14 -1.25 16.98 2.39
CA GLY A 14 0.03 17.04 3.08
C GLY A 14 1.07 16.13 2.44
N VAL A 15 2.29 16.62 2.30
CA VAL A 15 3.46 15.84 1.84
C VAL A 15 4.51 15.86 2.94
N THR A 16 4.59 14.77 3.68
CA THR A 16 5.61 14.52 4.72
C THR A 16 6.47 13.35 4.31
N ALA A 17 7.69 13.22 4.84
CA ALA A 17 8.48 12.01 4.63
C ALA A 17 8.75 11.30 5.96
N PRO A 18 7.85 10.42 6.42
CA PRO A 18 8.01 9.67 7.67
C PRO A 18 9.22 8.73 7.67
N SER A 19 9.78 8.42 6.50
CA SER A 19 10.96 7.57 6.33
C SER A 19 12.03 8.28 5.51
N SER A 20 12.27 7.90 4.26
CA SER A 20 13.33 8.48 3.43
C SER A 20 12.95 9.84 2.83
N GLY A 21 13.89 10.79 2.86
CA GLY A 21 13.72 12.10 2.22
C GLY A 21 13.91 12.04 0.70
N VAL A 22 13.93 13.20 0.04
CA VAL A 22 14.10 13.32 -1.41
C VAL A 22 15.49 13.86 -1.73
N ASP A 23 16.30 13.09 -2.46
CA ASP A 23 17.60 13.55 -2.94
C ASP A 23 17.44 14.78 -3.86
N ALA A 24 18.39 15.71 -3.79
CA ALA A 24 18.36 16.94 -4.59
C ALA A 24 18.19 16.66 -6.10
N ARG A 25 18.75 15.56 -6.62
CA ARG A 25 18.63 15.16 -8.03
C ARG A 25 17.20 14.80 -8.44
N LEU A 26 16.35 14.42 -7.47
CA LEU A 26 14.96 14.02 -7.69
C LEU A 26 13.97 15.13 -7.35
N ARG A 27 14.45 16.30 -6.88
CA ARG A 27 13.59 17.45 -6.60
C ARG A 27 12.72 17.86 -7.81
N PRO A 28 13.20 17.86 -9.06
CA PRO A 28 12.36 18.15 -10.22
C PRO A 28 11.17 17.20 -10.37
N ARG A 29 11.33 15.92 -10.02
CA ARG A 29 10.23 14.93 -10.04
C ARG A 29 9.22 15.22 -8.93
N LEU A 30 9.68 15.56 -7.72
CA LEU A 30 8.80 15.97 -6.63
C LEU A 30 7.96 17.20 -7.04
N ASP A 31 8.61 18.24 -7.58
CA ASP A 31 7.93 19.46 -8.00
C ASP A 31 6.92 19.20 -9.14
N HIS A 32 7.24 18.30 -10.08
CA HIS A 32 6.32 17.85 -11.12
C HIS A 32 5.05 17.19 -10.55
N ASN A 33 5.18 16.27 -9.60
CA ASN A 33 4.01 15.60 -8.99
C ASN A 33 3.19 16.55 -8.11
N ILE A 34 3.83 17.51 -7.42
CA ILE A 34 3.13 18.56 -6.69
C ILE A 34 2.31 19.44 -7.65
N ALA A 35 2.90 19.82 -8.80
CA ALA A 35 2.20 20.58 -9.81
C ALA A 35 1.01 19.79 -10.39
N TRP A 36 1.18 18.49 -10.65
CA TRP A 36 0.11 17.61 -11.11
C TRP A 36 -1.12 17.60 -10.19
N LEU A 37 -0.90 17.59 -8.86
CA LEU A 37 -1.97 17.69 -7.86
C LEU A 37 -2.63 19.07 -7.86
N ARG A 38 -1.84 20.15 -7.92
CA ARG A 38 -2.33 21.53 -7.97
C ARG A 38 -3.16 21.81 -9.22
N ASP A 39 -2.76 21.28 -10.37
CA ASP A 39 -3.50 21.41 -11.63
C ASP A 39 -4.86 20.72 -11.59
N ARG A 40 -5.06 19.77 -10.67
CA ARG A 40 -6.35 19.12 -10.38
C ARG A 40 -7.16 19.82 -9.29
N GLY A 41 -6.69 20.98 -8.84
CA GLY A 41 -7.40 21.87 -7.93
C GLY A 41 -7.16 21.58 -6.46
N PHE A 42 -6.16 20.77 -6.10
CA PHE A 42 -5.81 20.56 -4.69
C PHE A 42 -4.78 21.59 -4.21
N GLU A 43 -4.87 21.96 -2.93
CA GLU A 43 -3.77 22.65 -2.27
C GLU A 43 -2.74 21.62 -1.81
N VAL A 44 -1.46 21.94 -1.89
CA VAL A 44 -0.38 21.02 -1.48
C VAL A 44 0.52 21.69 -0.47
N ARG A 45 0.54 21.14 0.75
CA ARG A 45 1.40 21.54 1.86
C ARG A 45 2.58 20.58 1.97
N VAL A 46 3.76 21.07 1.63
CA VAL A 46 5.01 20.30 1.76
C VAL A 46 5.59 20.53 3.14
N GLY A 47 5.97 19.45 3.83
CA GLY A 47 6.67 19.48 5.11
C GLY A 47 8.09 20.01 5.00
N GLU A 48 8.78 20.06 6.13
CA GLU A 48 10.18 20.46 6.25
C GLU A 48 11.12 19.24 6.29
N CYS A 49 10.62 18.07 6.73
CA CYS A 49 11.37 16.83 6.85
C CYS A 49 11.46 16.07 5.51
N LEU A 50 12.08 16.66 4.49
CA LEU A 50 12.24 16.04 3.16
C LEU A 50 13.71 15.88 2.72
N ASN A 51 14.69 16.02 3.62
CA ASN A 51 16.10 15.98 3.23
C ASN A 51 16.56 14.55 2.88
N GLY A 52 16.99 14.32 1.64
CA GLY A 52 17.43 13.00 1.15
C GLY A 52 18.92 12.67 1.32
N ASP A 53 19.66 13.34 2.21
CA ASP A 53 21.11 13.14 2.38
C ASP A 53 21.48 11.92 3.26
N ARG A 54 20.48 11.27 3.86
CA ARG A 54 20.60 10.12 4.78
C ARG A 54 19.50 9.11 4.48
N VAL A 55 19.58 7.95 5.13
CA VAL A 55 18.55 6.89 5.05
C VAL A 55 17.15 7.38 5.47
N VAL A 56 17.09 8.31 6.44
CA VAL A 56 15.86 8.97 6.90
C VAL A 56 15.89 10.46 6.60
N SER A 57 14.70 11.05 6.44
CA SER A 57 14.49 12.42 5.97
C SER A 57 14.89 13.52 6.97
N ALA A 58 14.87 13.20 8.26
CA ALA A 58 15.18 14.08 9.38
C ALA A 58 15.36 13.26 10.68
N PRO A 59 15.82 13.86 11.80
CA PRO A 59 15.79 13.21 13.11
C PRO A 59 14.40 12.63 13.45
N LYS A 60 14.38 11.52 14.18
CA LYS A 60 13.18 10.74 14.52
C LYS A 60 12.07 11.60 15.11
N GLU A 61 12.40 12.44 16.08
CA GLU A 61 11.44 13.31 16.77
C GLU A 61 10.83 14.34 15.78
N GLN A 62 11.63 14.89 14.86
CA GLN A 62 11.14 15.86 13.88
C GLN A 62 10.20 15.23 12.86
N ARG A 63 10.52 14.01 12.37
CA ARG A 63 9.62 13.26 11.48
C ARG A 63 8.31 12.91 12.16
N ALA A 64 8.36 12.48 13.42
CA ALA A 64 7.18 12.19 14.22
C ALA A 64 6.33 13.44 14.45
N ASP A 65 6.94 14.54 14.88
CA ASP A 65 6.26 15.82 15.13
C ASP A 65 5.59 16.35 13.86
N GLU A 66 6.26 16.27 12.71
CA GLU A 66 5.68 16.68 11.42
C GLU A 66 4.49 15.79 11.01
N LEU A 67 4.63 14.47 11.13
CA LEU A 67 3.53 13.54 10.82
C LEU A 67 2.32 13.78 11.74
N MET A 68 2.54 13.91 13.06
CA MET A 68 1.50 14.24 14.03
C MET A 68 0.86 15.59 13.70
N ALA A 69 1.64 16.63 13.43
CA ALA A 69 1.11 17.96 13.12
C ALA A 69 0.22 17.97 11.86
N VAL A 70 0.54 17.16 10.85
CA VAL A 70 -0.28 17.03 9.64
C VAL A 70 -1.53 16.19 9.89
N LEU A 71 -1.44 15.10 10.67
CA LEU A 71 -2.60 14.28 11.06
C LEU A 71 -3.60 15.05 11.94
N HIS A 72 -3.10 15.96 12.77
CA HIS A 72 -3.90 16.81 13.65
C HIS A 72 -4.59 17.97 12.95
N ASP A 73 -4.15 18.32 11.75
CA ASP A 73 -4.65 19.49 11.05
C ASP A 73 -5.99 19.18 10.36
N PRO A 74 -7.12 19.78 10.79
CA PRO A 74 -8.42 19.53 10.19
C PRO A 74 -8.55 20.03 8.74
N ASP A 75 -7.64 20.90 8.29
CA ASP A 75 -7.61 21.40 6.92
C ASP A 75 -6.89 20.43 5.96
N VAL A 76 -6.07 19.51 6.50
CA VAL A 76 -5.42 18.46 5.72
C VAL A 76 -6.37 17.27 5.54
N ARG A 77 -6.65 16.92 4.29
CA ARG A 77 -7.65 15.90 3.93
C ARG A 77 -7.05 14.64 3.33
N ALA A 78 -5.82 14.72 2.84
CA ALA A 78 -5.01 13.55 2.51
C ALA A 78 -3.54 13.79 2.86
N ILE A 79 -2.80 12.71 3.14
CA ILE A 79 -1.35 12.69 3.32
C ILE A 79 -0.79 11.65 2.34
N VAL A 80 0.18 12.08 1.54
CA VAL A 80 0.91 11.21 0.61
C VAL A 80 2.41 11.53 0.71
N PRO A 81 3.25 10.56 1.12
CA PRO A 81 4.68 10.81 1.21
C PRO A 81 5.31 10.82 -0.19
N PRO A 82 6.50 11.43 -0.37
CA PRO A 82 7.26 11.31 -1.61
C PRO A 82 7.38 9.86 -2.08
N TRP A 83 7.79 8.99 -1.16
CA TRP A 83 7.97 7.55 -1.33
C TRP A 83 8.04 6.86 0.04
N GLY A 84 8.35 5.56 0.06
CA GLY A 84 8.64 4.81 1.28
C GLY A 84 10.02 5.13 1.87
N GLY A 85 10.83 4.09 2.09
CA GLY A 85 12.13 4.17 2.75
C GLY A 85 12.46 2.88 3.47
N GLU A 86 13.09 3.00 4.64
CA GLU A 86 13.64 1.84 5.40
C GLU A 86 13.24 1.82 6.88
N LEU A 87 13.03 3.00 7.48
CA LEU A 87 13.00 3.15 8.94
C LEU A 87 11.74 3.87 9.42
N GLY A 88 10.65 3.89 8.66
CA GLY A 88 9.37 4.46 9.09
C GLY A 88 8.83 3.80 10.37
N ILE A 89 9.20 2.54 10.59
CA ILE A 89 8.91 1.79 11.82
C ILE A 89 9.44 2.47 13.10
N ASP A 90 10.51 3.27 13.01
CA ASP A 90 11.09 3.91 14.19
C ASP A 90 10.20 5.02 14.78
N LEU A 91 9.16 5.45 14.06
CA LEU A 91 8.21 6.47 14.53
C LEU A 91 7.11 5.90 15.44
N LEU A 92 6.87 4.59 15.45
CA LEU A 92 5.67 4.02 16.07
C LEU A 92 5.59 4.23 17.59
N ASP A 93 6.73 4.41 18.26
CA ASP A 93 6.80 4.72 19.68
C ASP A 93 6.73 6.23 20.00
N GLN A 94 6.77 7.10 18.99
CA GLN A 94 6.63 8.55 19.13
C GLN A 94 5.20 9.03 18.88
N LEU A 95 4.43 8.32 18.04
CA LEU A 95 3.06 8.71 17.72
C LEU A 95 2.12 8.49 18.91
N ASP A 96 1.33 9.50 19.28
CA ASP A 96 0.28 9.36 20.28
C ASP A 96 -0.98 8.74 19.66
N TRP A 97 -1.02 7.42 19.64
CA TRP A 97 -2.14 6.64 19.12
C TRP A 97 -3.46 6.89 19.87
N THR A 98 -3.40 7.25 21.15
CA THR A 98 -4.61 7.56 21.92
C THR A 98 -5.21 8.86 21.43
N GLU A 99 -4.36 9.87 21.25
CA GLU A 99 -4.76 11.18 20.75
C GLU A 99 -5.28 11.08 19.30
N LEU A 100 -4.56 10.39 18.41
CA LEU A 100 -4.99 10.15 17.02
C LEU A 100 -6.36 9.46 16.96
N GLY A 101 -6.66 8.55 17.88
CA GLY A 101 -7.97 7.88 17.97
C GLY A 101 -9.14 8.83 18.21
N THR A 102 -8.91 10.03 18.73
CA THR A 102 -9.94 11.06 18.95
C THR A 102 -10.23 11.92 17.73
N LEU A 103 -9.37 11.88 16.70
CA LEU A 103 -9.49 12.72 15.51
C LEU A 103 -10.46 12.11 14.48
N GLU A 104 -10.92 12.93 13.54
CA GLU A 104 -11.55 12.45 12.31
C GLU A 104 -10.50 11.81 11.39
N PRO A 105 -10.83 10.73 10.66
CA PRO A 105 -9.88 10.07 9.78
C PRO A 105 -9.51 10.96 8.60
N THR A 106 -8.22 10.94 8.27
CA THR A 106 -7.61 11.63 7.12
C THR A 106 -7.13 10.58 6.12
N TRP A 107 -7.30 10.80 4.82
CA TRP A 107 -6.78 9.86 3.82
C TRP A 107 -5.26 9.79 3.96
N THR A 108 -4.74 8.58 4.08
CA THR A 108 -3.30 8.35 4.10
C THR A 108 -3.00 7.34 3.01
N VAL A 109 -2.04 7.68 2.15
CA VAL A 109 -1.75 6.96 0.92
C VAL A 109 -0.28 6.61 0.90
N GLY A 110 0.04 5.39 0.52
CA GLY A 110 1.41 4.98 0.26
C GLY A 110 1.56 3.47 0.21
N TYR A 111 2.75 3.02 -0.13
CA TYR A 111 3.13 1.60 -0.15
C TYR A 111 4.59 1.48 0.29
N SER A 112 5.16 0.27 0.25
CA SER A 112 6.51 0.01 0.74
C SER A 112 6.61 0.29 2.25
N ASP A 113 7.69 0.91 2.72
CA ASP A 113 7.90 1.26 4.13
C ASP A 113 6.82 2.18 4.74
N SER A 114 6.00 2.85 3.92
CA SER A 114 4.82 3.55 4.45
C SER A 114 3.83 2.60 5.14
N CYS A 115 3.83 1.31 4.79
CA CYS A 115 3.06 0.28 5.50
C CYS A 115 3.38 0.23 6.99
N ALA A 116 4.58 0.67 7.42
CA ALA A 116 4.98 0.68 8.82
C ALA A 116 4.01 1.50 9.68
N TRP A 117 3.44 2.59 9.15
CA TRP A 117 2.53 3.49 9.87
C TRP A 117 1.10 3.49 9.31
N LEU A 118 0.89 3.13 8.03
CA LEU A 118 -0.45 2.97 7.46
C LEU A 118 -1.21 1.79 8.06
N LEU A 119 -0.57 0.62 8.21
CA LEU A 119 -1.22 -0.55 8.79
C LEU A 119 -1.68 -0.28 10.24
N PRO A 120 -0.83 0.27 11.14
CA PRO A 120 -1.28 0.62 12.48
C PRO A 120 -2.41 1.65 12.55
N LEU A 121 -2.47 2.64 11.66
CA LEU A 121 -3.61 3.56 11.59
C LEU A 121 -4.92 2.80 11.35
N THR A 122 -4.89 1.78 10.48
CA THR A 122 -6.05 0.92 10.25
C THR A 122 -6.33 0.01 11.45
N LEU A 123 -5.35 -0.74 11.93
CA LEU A 123 -5.57 -1.75 12.97
C LEU A 123 -5.92 -1.15 14.33
N LEU A 124 -5.30 -0.03 14.71
CA LEU A 124 -5.49 0.58 16.03
C LEU A 124 -6.63 1.59 16.07
N LEU A 125 -6.84 2.35 14.99
CA LEU A 125 -7.81 3.46 14.98
C LEU A 125 -9.04 3.16 14.13
N GLY A 126 -9.04 2.05 13.39
CA GLY A 126 -10.07 1.72 12.43
C GLY A 126 -10.14 2.68 11.25
N TRP A 127 -9.04 3.37 10.91
CA TRP A 127 -9.01 4.31 9.79
C TRP A 127 -8.81 3.58 8.46
N GLY A 128 -9.62 3.93 7.46
CA GLY A 128 -9.36 3.49 6.08
C GLY A 128 -8.09 4.14 5.53
N THR A 129 -7.11 3.34 5.13
CA THR A 129 -5.85 3.79 4.52
C THR A 129 -5.71 3.22 3.11
N ILE A 130 -4.98 3.88 2.22
CA ILE A 130 -4.80 3.43 0.83
C ILE A 130 -3.39 2.89 0.67
N HIS A 131 -3.26 1.57 0.51
CA HIS A 131 -2.07 0.95 -0.03
C HIS A 131 -2.02 1.25 -1.53
N GLY A 132 -1.25 2.25 -1.93
CA GLY A 132 -1.24 2.77 -3.30
C GLY A 132 -0.03 3.64 -3.57
N THR A 133 0.06 4.14 -4.81
CA THR A 133 1.20 4.94 -5.28
C THR A 133 1.54 6.09 -4.34
N ASN A 134 2.82 6.21 -4.01
CA ASN A 134 3.35 7.38 -3.33
C ASN A 134 3.32 8.61 -4.26
N LEU A 135 3.69 9.79 -3.75
CA LEU A 135 3.62 11.04 -4.51
C LEU A 135 4.50 11.00 -5.76
N MET A 136 5.69 10.40 -5.71
CA MET A 136 6.62 10.35 -6.86
C MET A 136 6.09 9.49 -8.01
N ASP A 137 5.12 8.62 -7.76
CA ASP A 137 4.42 7.79 -8.74
C ASP A 137 3.08 8.39 -9.20
N THR A 138 2.64 9.50 -8.60
CA THR A 138 1.27 10.03 -8.78
C THR A 138 0.99 10.54 -10.20
N ALA A 139 2.00 11.09 -10.89
CA ALA A 139 1.78 11.66 -12.21
C ALA A 139 1.53 10.61 -13.32
N TYR A 140 1.78 9.32 -13.05
CA TYR A 140 1.61 8.30 -14.08
C TYR A 140 0.15 8.13 -14.52
N ASP A 141 -0.04 7.98 -15.83
CA ASP A 141 -1.29 7.58 -16.44
C ASP A 141 -1.73 6.21 -15.92
N VAL A 142 -2.97 6.15 -15.44
CA VAL A 142 -3.57 4.92 -14.92
C VAL A 142 -4.15 4.11 -16.08
N PRO A 143 -3.70 2.86 -16.28
CA PRO A 143 -4.24 2.02 -17.35
C PRO A 143 -5.71 1.69 -17.15
N ALA A 144 -6.39 1.40 -18.26
CA ALA A 144 -7.80 1.01 -18.24
C ALA A 144 -8.02 -0.19 -17.30
N GLY A 145 -9.04 -0.09 -16.45
CA GLY A 145 -9.39 -1.10 -15.46
C GLY A 145 -8.89 -0.79 -14.05
N LEU A 146 -7.90 0.07 -13.89
CA LEU A 146 -7.36 0.49 -12.58
C LEU A 146 -7.85 1.88 -12.19
N LYS A 147 -7.63 2.27 -10.94
CA LYS A 147 -8.01 3.57 -10.39
C LYS A 147 -6.83 4.32 -9.81
N HIS A 148 -6.78 5.62 -10.06
CA HIS A 148 -5.84 6.50 -9.37
C HIS A 148 -6.23 6.65 -7.90
N TRP A 149 -5.26 6.79 -6.99
CA TRP A 149 -5.56 6.95 -5.57
C TRP A 149 -6.44 8.18 -5.28
N THR A 150 -6.29 9.27 -6.05
CA THR A 150 -7.16 10.46 -5.90
C THR A 150 -8.60 10.17 -6.33
N GLU A 151 -8.83 9.29 -7.33
CA GLU A 151 -10.19 8.89 -7.70
C GLU A 151 -10.85 8.10 -6.57
N ILE A 152 -10.08 7.24 -5.90
CA ILE A 152 -10.55 6.46 -4.74
C ILE A 152 -10.84 7.40 -3.56
N ALA A 153 -9.90 8.28 -3.22
CA ALA A 153 -10.04 9.23 -2.12
C ALA A 153 -11.18 10.24 -2.33
N SER A 154 -11.50 10.58 -3.58
CA SER A 154 -12.63 11.46 -3.95
C SER A 154 -13.97 10.72 -4.12
N GLY A 155 -13.95 9.39 -4.21
CA GLY A 155 -15.13 8.56 -4.46
C GLY A 155 -15.93 8.23 -3.20
N ALA A 156 -17.21 7.88 -3.38
CA ALA A 156 -18.11 7.46 -2.30
C ALA A 156 -18.78 6.09 -2.56
N GLY A 157 -18.41 5.40 -3.64
CA GLY A 157 -19.05 4.17 -4.08
C GLY A 157 -18.06 3.02 -4.23
N PRO A 158 -18.54 1.82 -4.61
CA PRO A 158 -17.65 0.69 -4.79
C PRO A 158 -16.54 1.03 -5.78
N VAL A 159 -15.30 0.82 -5.36
CA VAL A 159 -14.12 0.94 -6.20
C VAL A 159 -13.95 -0.37 -6.94
N VAL A 160 -14.35 -0.39 -8.21
CA VAL A 160 -14.18 -1.54 -9.10
C VAL A 160 -12.85 -1.42 -9.85
N GLN A 161 -11.98 -2.41 -9.68
CA GLN A 161 -10.71 -2.52 -10.39
C GLN A 161 -10.54 -3.89 -11.03
N ARG A 162 -9.87 -3.94 -12.18
CA ARG A 162 -9.66 -5.17 -12.96
C ARG A 162 -8.21 -5.31 -13.37
N GLY A 163 -7.71 -6.54 -13.38
CA GLY A 163 -6.36 -6.85 -13.82
C GLY A 163 -6.11 -6.32 -15.24
N HIS A 164 -4.97 -5.64 -15.43
CA HIS A 164 -4.70 -4.92 -16.68
C HIS A 164 -4.24 -5.84 -17.81
N GLY A 165 -3.63 -6.99 -17.47
CA GLY A 165 -3.11 -7.95 -18.44
C GLY A 165 -1.70 -7.65 -18.94
N ARG A 166 -1.13 -6.49 -18.58
CA ARG A 166 0.25 -6.09 -18.90
C ARG A 166 0.94 -5.50 -17.70
N PHE A 167 2.26 -5.64 -17.65
CA PHE A 167 3.09 -5.13 -16.56
C PHE A 167 4.49 -4.74 -17.04
N ARG A 168 5.21 -3.99 -16.21
CA ARG A 168 6.61 -3.65 -16.44
C ARG A 168 7.51 -4.86 -16.17
N GLY A 169 8.24 -5.31 -17.17
CA GLY A 169 9.15 -6.45 -17.04
C GLY A 169 10.37 -6.17 -16.16
N GLU A 170 11.08 -5.08 -16.42
CA GLU A 170 12.36 -4.78 -15.76
C GLU A 170 12.61 -3.28 -15.61
N GLY A 171 13.46 -2.94 -14.66
CA GLY A 171 14.00 -1.60 -14.47
C GLY A 171 13.02 -0.57 -13.92
N TRP A 172 13.49 0.66 -13.83
CA TRP A 172 12.76 1.80 -13.31
C TRP A 172 12.99 3.00 -14.21
N ASP A 173 12.03 3.93 -14.22
CA ASP A 173 12.22 5.18 -14.95
C ASP A 173 13.24 6.05 -14.23
N ASP A 174 14.17 6.63 -15.00
CA ASP A 174 15.17 7.53 -14.45
C ASP A 174 14.59 8.94 -14.28
N TRP A 175 13.95 9.18 -13.14
CA TRP A 175 13.37 10.47 -12.77
C TRP A 175 14.39 11.60 -12.61
N ALA A 176 15.69 11.30 -12.46
CA ALA A 176 16.71 12.33 -12.42
C ALA A 176 17.00 12.87 -13.82
N THR A 177 16.92 12.00 -14.83
CA THR A 177 17.09 12.36 -16.24
C THR A 177 15.80 12.90 -16.86
N ASP A 178 14.66 12.26 -16.61
CA ASP A 178 13.33 12.68 -17.06
C ASP A 178 12.34 12.74 -15.89
N PRO A 179 12.25 13.89 -15.19
CA PRO A 179 11.34 14.04 -14.06
C PRO A 179 9.86 14.10 -14.46
N THR A 180 9.56 14.30 -15.74
CA THR A 180 8.20 14.51 -16.25
C THR A 180 7.55 13.25 -16.81
N ILE A 181 8.25 12.11 -16.79
CA ILE A 181 7.70 10.85 -17.28
C ILE A 181 6.40 10.48 -16.57
N ASP A 182 5.34 10.32 -17.36
CA ASP A 182 3.98 10.06 -16.89
C ASP A 182 3.37 8.83 -17.57
N THR A 183 4.05 8.20 -18.50
CA THR A 183 3.58 6.97 -19.16
C THR A 183 4.31 5.75 -18.61
N MET A 184 3.57 4.77 -18.10
CA MET A 184 4.15 3.52 -17.61
C MET A 184 4.68 2.64 -18.76
N SER A 185 5.85 2.04 -18.59
CA SER A 185 6.39 1.04 -19.52
C SER A 185 5.82 -0.35 -19.23
N LEU A 186 4.70 -0.71 -19.88
CA LEU A 186 4.02 -2.00 -19.68
C LEU A 186 4.31 -2.97 -20.84
N ASP A 187 5.49 -3.61 -20.80
CA ASP A 187 6.11 -4.33 -21.91
C ASP A 187 6.06 -5.88 -21.81
N ARG A 188 5.45 -6.42 -20.75
CA ARG A 188 5.18 -7.85 -20.57
C ARG A 188 3.69 -8.12 -20.42
N GLU A 189 3.27 -9.32 -20.81
CA GLU A 189 1.91 -9.82 -20.58
C GLU A 189 1.88 -10.63 -19.28
N GLY A 190 0.82 -10.45 -18.49
CA GLY A 190 0.63 -11.20 -17.25
C GLY A 190 -0.76 -10.98 -16.67
N SER A 191 -1.29 -11.98 -15.99
CA SER A 191 -2.61 -11.94 -15.36
C SER A 191 -2.53 -12.42 -13.93
N TRP A 192 -3.60 -12.22 -13.16
CA TRP A 192 -3.74 -12.85 -11.86
C TRP A 192 -3.85 -14.36 -12.05
N SER A 193 -3.36 -15.14 -11.08
CA SER A 193 -3.47 -16.60 -11.13
C SER A 193 -3.86 -17.17 -9.78
N LEU A 194 -4.85 -18.06 -9.77
CA LEU A 194 -5.25 -18.81 -8.58
C LEU A 194 -4.35 -20.05 -8.44
N VAL A 195 -3.72 -20.22 -7.28
CA VAL A 195 -2.97 -21.45 -6.99
C VAL A 195 -3.93 -22.64 -7.02
N GLY A 196 -3.60 -23.64 -7.84
CA GLY A 196 -4.46 -24.81 -8.09
C GLY A 196 -5.44 -24.64 -9.27
N GLY A 197 -5.59 -23.42 -9.79
CA GLY A 197 -6.50 -23.10 -10.91
C GLY A 197 -7.98 -23.09 -10.52
N GLY A 198 -8.85 -22.89 -11.52
CA GLY A 198 -10.30 -22.79 -11.31
C GLY A 198 -10.79 -21.34 -11.15
N GLY A 199 -11.94 -21.17 -10.52
CA GLY A 199 -12.54 -19.86 -10.26
C GLY A 199 -12.61 -19.56 -8.77
N LEU A 200 -12.66 -18.27 -8.45
CA LEU A 200 -12.77 -17.74 -7.09
C LEU A 200 -13.85 -16.65 -7.07
N ASP A 201 -14.69 -16.66 -6.04
CA ASP A 201 -15.63 -15.58 -5.74
C ASP A 201 -15.79 -15.52 -4.22
N VAL A 202 -15.03 -14.65 -3.59
CA VAL A 202 -14.97 -14.52 -2.13
C VAL A 202 -15.10 -13.06 -1.72
N SER A 203 -15.53 -12.86 -0.48
CA SER A 203 -15.52 -11.56 0.16
C SER A 203 -14.67 -11.58 1.42
N GLY A 204 -14.15 -10.42 1.79
CA GLY A 204 -13.45 -10.21 3.04
C GLY A 204 -12.92 -8.79 3.15
N ARG A 205 -12.62 -8.38 4.38
CA ARG A 205 -12.04 -7.08 4.67
C ARG A 205 -10.56 -7.09 4.30
N LEU A 206 -10.13 -6.08 3.53
CA LEU A 206 -8.75 -5.98 3.06
C LEU A 206 -7.81 -5.63 4.21
N VAL A 207 -6.69 -6.33 4.32
CA VAL A 207 -5.62 -6.01 5.27
C VAL A 207 -4.27 -6.49 4.75
N GLY A 208 -3.20 -5.71 4.97
CA GLY A 208 -1.84 -6.13 4.67
C GLY A 208 -0.94 -5.02 4.14
N GLY A 209 -0.01 -5.34 3.24
CA GLY A 209 1.01 -4.42 2.74
C GLY A 209 2.31 -5.09 2.28
N CYS A 210 3.41 -4.32 2.29
CA CYS A 210 4.74 -4.79 1.95
C CYS A 210 5.24 -5.84 2.96
N ILE A 211 5.57 -7.06 2.51
CA ILE A 211 5.91 -8.23 3.35
C ILE A 211 7.09 -7.92 4.28
N GLU A 212 8.14 -7.31 3.73
CA GLU A 212 9.37 -6.93 4.42
C GLU A 212 9.07 -6.02 5.61
N VAL A 213 8.08 -5.14 5.46
CA VAL A 213 7.71 -4.12 6.45
C VAL A 213 6.72 -4.67 7.46
N VAL A 214 5.64 -5.30 7.00
CA VAL A 214 4.56 -5.74 7.90
C VAL A 214 4.94 -6.97 8.72
N SER A 215 5.88 -7.80 8.24
CA SER A 215 6.42 -8.93 9.00
C SER A 215 7.14 -8.47 10.27
N ALA A 216 7.80 -7.31 10.26
CA ALA A 216 8.42 -6.72 11.44
C ALA A 216 7.41 -6.24 12.49
N LEU A 217 6.16 -5.98 12.08
CA LEU A 217 5.08 -5.56 12.97
C LEU A 217 4.25 -6.72 13.53
N ALA A 218 4.31 -7.89 12.88
CA ALA A 218 3.34 -8.98 13.03
C ALA A 218 3.12 -9.46 14.48
N ALA A 219 4.16 -9.48 15.29
CA ALA A 219 4.10 -9.93 16.70
C ALA A 219 3.98 -8.77 17.71
N THR A 220 3.67 -7.56 17.23
CA THR A 220 3.51 -6.36 18.07
C THR A 220 2.05 -5.90 18.03
N ARG A 221 1.68 -4.99 18.94
CA ARG A 221 0.36 -4.34 18.90
C ARG A 221 0.07 -3.60 17.58
N PHE A 222 1.11 -3.25 16.82
CA PHE A 222 1.01 -2.48 15.58
C PHE A 222 0.67 -3.36 14.37
N GLY A 223 0.78 -4.68 14.49
CA GLY A 223 0.51 -5.65 13.42
C GLY A 223 -0.38 -6.81 13.87
N ASP A 224 -1.23 -6.62 14.88
CA ASP A 224 -2.15 -7.65 15.41
C ASP A 224 -3.35 -7.87 14.48
N VAL A 225 -3.08 -8.45 13.31
CA VAL A 225 -4.11 -8.79 12.31
C VAL A 225 -5.05 -9.88 12.82
N ALA A 226 -4.59 -10.75 13.72
CA ALA A 226 -5.46 -11.75 14.35
C ALA A 226 -6.57 -11.08 15.19
N ALA A 227 -6.26 -10.01 15.94
CA ALA A 227 -7.29 -9.25 16.64
C ALA A 227 -8.27 -8.56 15.69
N PHE A 228 -7.75 -7.99 14.60
CA PHE A 228 -8.58 -7.38 13.56
C PHE A 228 -9.50 -8.40 12.88
N GLY A 229 -9.00 -9.59 12.57
CA GLY A 229 -9.80 -10.72 12.04
C GLY A 229 -10.95 -11.09 12.97
N ARG A 230 -10.68 -11.21 14.27
CA ARG A 230 -11.73 -11.48 15.27
C ARG A 230 -12.76 -10.35 15.39
N GLU A 231 -12.35 -9.08 15.26
CA GLU A 231 -13.26 -7.94 15.29
C GLU A 231 -14.22 -7.96 14.07
N TYR A 232 -13.73 -8.36 12.90
CA TYR A 232 -14.47 -8.39 11.65
C TYR A 232 -14.75 -9.82 11.15
N ALA A 233 -14.93 -10.78 12.06
CA ALA A 233 -15.02 -12.20 11.72
C ALA A 233 -16.19 -12.53 10.77
N ASP A 234 -17.30 -11.79 10.88
CA ASP A 234 -18.47 -11.95 9.99
C ASP A 234 -18.17 -11.57 8.52
N ASP A 235 -17.19 -10.68 8.30
CA ASP A 235 -16.75 -10.31 6.96
C ASP A 235 -15.72 -11.30 6.40
N GLY A 236 -14.89 -11.88 7.28
CA GLY A 236 -13.64 -12.55 6.91
C GLY A 236 -12.56 -11.57 6.44
N LEU A 237 -11.34 -12.05 6.18
CA LEU A 237 -10.23 -11.21 5.72
C LEU A 237 -9.74 -11.60 4.31
N ILE A 238 -9.47 -10.60 3.48
CA ILE A 238 -8.62 -10.77 2.30
C ILE A 238 -7.26 -10.16 2.65
N VAL A 239 -6.28 -11.03 2.89
CA VAL A 239 -4.93 -10.60 3.28
C VAL A 239 -4.10 -10.36 2.02
N PHE A 240 -3.74 -9.11 1.75
CA PHE A 240 -2.93 -8.75 0.58
C PHE A 240 -1.48 -8.46 0.97
N LEU A 241 -0.54 -9.03 0.25
CA LEU A 241 0.89 -8.98 0.56
C LEU A 241 1.70 -8.79 -0.71
N GLU A 242 2.78 -8.04 -0.66
CA GLU A 242 3.64 -7.82 -1.82
C GLU A 242 5.11 -7.73 -1.41
N ALA A 243 6.01 -8.20 -2.26
CA ALA A 243 7.45 -8.22 -2.03
C ALA A 243 8.12 -7.17 -2.92
N ALA A 244 9.02 -6.40 -2.33
CA ALA A 244 9.73 -5.33 -3.01
C ALA A 244 11.10 -5.80 -3.53
N GLU A 245 11.95 -6.26 -2.61
CA GLU A 245 13.39 -6.41 -2.87
C GLU A 245 13.99 -7.67 -2.26
N ASP A 246 13.37 -8.22 -1.21
CA ASP A 246 13.93 -9.35 -0.49
C ASP A 246 13.90 -10.64 -1.33
N ASP A 247 14.96 -11.43 -1.21
CA ASP A 247 15.05 -12.70 -1.92
C ASP A 247 14.01 -13.73 -1.45
N SER A 248 13.77 -14.76 -2.25
CA SER A 248 12.74 -15.76 -1.95
C SER A 248 12.94 -16.49 -0.61
N TYR A 249 14.19 -16.62 -0.12
CA TYR A 249 14.43 -17.20 1.20
C TYR A 249 14.00 -16.26 2.32
N ALA A 250 14.27 -14.96 2.18
CA ALA A 250 13.81 -13.93 3.12
C ALA A 250 12.29 -13.83 3.11
N ILE A 251 11.67 -13.76 1.92
CA ILE A 251 10.22 -13.74 1.77
C ILE A 251 9.57 -14.99 2.41
N ALA A 252 10.12 -16.19 2.20
CA ALA A 252 9.61 -17.40 2.85
C ALA A 252 9.63 -17.29 4.39
N ARG A 253 10.73 -16.76 4.96
CA ARG A 253 10.84 -16.54 6.42
C ARG A 253 9.82 -15.51 6.92
N HIS A 254 9.64 -14.42 6.20
CA HIS A 254 8.67 -13.37 6.56
C HIS A 254 7.24 -13.90 6.52
N LEU A 255 6.87 -14.63 5.47
CA LEU A 255 5.54 -15.25 5.34
C LEU A 255 5.28 -16.29 6.43
N HIS A 256 6.30 -17.08 6.79
CA HIS A 256 6.21 -17.96 7.96
C HIS A 256 6.02 -17.18 9.27
N SER A 257 6.72 -16.06 9.46
CA SER A 257 6.53 -15.20 10.64
C SER A 257 5.11 -14.67 10.72
N LEU A 258 4.55 -14.17 9.61
CA LEU A 258 3.15 -13.72 9.52
C LEU A 258 2.18 -14.87 9.86
N ARG A 259 2.39 -16.06 9.29
CA ARG A 259 1.58 -17.25 9.59
C ARG A 259 1.62 -17.63 11.07
N LEU A 260 2.80 -17.65 11.67
CA LEU A 260 2.97 -17.97 13.09
C LEU A 260 2.41 -16.90 14.03
N ALA A 261 2.26 -15.66 13.54
CA ALA A 261 1.60 -14.57 14.25
C ALA A 261 0.06 -14.59 14.11
N GLY A 262 -0.52 -15.55 13.39
CA GLY A 262 -1.98 -15.70 13.25
C GLY A 262 -2.62 -14.76 12.23
N TRP A 263 -1.84 -14.17 11.32
CA TRP A 263 -2.35 -13.22 10.32
C TRP A 263 -3.43 -13.79 9.39
N PHE A 264 -3.47 -15.11 9.22
CA PHE A 264 -4.35 -15.78 8.27
C PHE A 264 -5.47 -16.59 8.94
N ASP A 265 -5.63 -16.49 10.27
CA ASP A 265 -6.58 -17.32 11.02
C ASP A 265 -8.04 -17.10 10.57
N ASP A 266 -8.39 -15.88 10.20
CA ASP A 266 -9.72 -15.47 9.70
C ASP A 266 -9.72 -15.13 8.19
N ALA A 267 -8.69 -15.54 7.44
CA ALA A 267 -8.54 -15.19 6.04
C ALA A 267 -9.40 -16.07 5.11
N THR A 268 -10.17 -15.42 4.23
CA THR A 268 -10.97 -16.05 3.17
C THR A 268 -10.22 -16.17 1.85
N ALA A 269 -9.23 -15.30 1.64
CA ALA A 269 -8.24 -15.42 0.57
C ALA A 269 -6.95 -14.67 0.92
N ILE A 270 -5.87 -15.09 0.27
CA ILE A 270 -4.57 -14.41 0.29
C ILE A 270 -4.31 -13.88 -1.12
N VAL A 271 -3.97 -12.61 -1.22
CA VAL A 271 -3.57 -11.94 -2.46
C VAL A 271 -2.09 -11.62 -2.38
N VAL A 272 -1.32 -12.06 -3.37
CA VAL A 272 0.11 -11.78 -3.47
C VAL A 272 0.38 -10.93 -4.70
N GLY A 273 0.98 -9.77 -4.47
CA GLY A 273 1.39 -8.83 -5.51
C GLY A 273 2.47 -9.43 -6.41
N ARG A 274 2.45 -9.04 -7.69
CA ARG A 274 3.54 -9.35 -8.62
C ARG A 274 4.82 -8.69 -8.12
N THR A 275 5.93 -9.42 -8.18
CA THR A 275 7.23 -8.94 -7.72
C THR A 275 8.32 -9.14 -8.76
N ALA A 276 9.28 -8.22 -8.78
CA ALA A 276 10.54 -8.35 -9.49
C ALA A 276 11.71 -8.74 -8.54
N ALA A 277 11.40 -8.99 -7.26
CA ALA A 277 12.37 -9.40 -6.25
C ALA A 277 13.03 -10.73 -6.63
N PRO A 278 14.31 -10.92 -6.30
CA PRO A 278 15.09 -12.05 -6.78
C PRO A 278 14.57 -13.38 -6.21
N GLY A 279 14.47 -14.40 -7.06
CA GLY A 279 14.32 -15.78 -6.63
C GLY A 279 15.68 -16.50 -6.55
N HIS A 280 15.68 -17.70 -5.98
CA HIS A 280 16.79 -18.64 -6.03
C HIS A 280 16.45 -19.82 -6.94
N ASP A 281 17.47 -20.49 -7.49
CA ASP A 281 17.29 -21.62 -8.43
C ASP A 281 16.48 -22.78 -7.82
N ASP A 282 16.55 -22.94 -6.50
CA ASP A 282 15.86 -23.99 -5.73
C ASP A 282 14.60 -23.50 -4.99
N LEU A 283 14.32 -22.19 -5.06
CA LEU A 283 13.13 -21.59 -4.49
C LEU A 283 12.81 -20.27 -5.21
N SER A 284 11.85 -20.28 -6.13
CA SER A 284 11.28 -19.07 -6.70
C SER A 284 10.43 -18.29 -5.69
N GLN A 285 10.10 -17.02 -5.99
CA GLN A 285 9.19 -16.22 -5.16
C GLN A 285 7.80 -16.87 -5.01
N HIS A 286 7.25 -17.45 -6.08
CA HIS A 286 5.98 -18.19 -6.00
C HIS A 286 6.11 -19.48 -5.17
N GLU A 287 7.25 -20.15 -5.19
CA GLU A 287 7.49 -21.33 -4.35
C GLU A 287 7.64 -20.94 -2.87
N ALA A 288 8.28 -19.81 -2.55
CA ALA A 288 8.33 -19.26 -1.19
C ALA A 288 6.93 -19.01 -0.61
N VAL A 289 6.02 -18.46 -1.41
CA VAL A 289 4.61 -18.28 -1.03
C VAL A 289 3.94 -19.63 -0.75
N ARG A 290 4.10 -20.61 -1.65
CA ARG A 290 3.48 -21.94 -1.49
C ARG A 290 4.04 -22.71 -0.31
N ASP A 291 5.35 -22.62 -0.07
CA ASP A 291 6.02 -23.23 1.08
C ASP A 291 5.46 -22.68 2.39
N ALA A 292 5.34 -21.36 2.49
CA ALA A 292 4.90 -20.72 3.71
C ALA A 292 3.40 -20.86 4.00
N LEU A 293 2.56 -20.78 2.96
CA LEU A 293 1.12 -20.55 3.08
C LEU A 293 0.26 -21.66 2.44
N GLY A 294 0.82 -22.50 1.58
CA GLY A 294 0.07 -23.54 0.86
C GLY A 294 -0.56 -24.61 1.76
N MET A 295 -0.14 -24.69 3.02
CA MET A 295 -0.71 -25.60 4.02
C MET A 295 -2.02 -25.11 4.67
N LEU A 296 -2.42 -23.86 4.41
CA LEU A 296 -3.54 -23.22 5.12
C LEU A 296 -4.93 -23.59 4.58
N ASP A 297 -5.02 -24.26 3.43
CA ASP A 297 -6.30 -24.53 2.72
C ASP A 297 -7.11 -23.24 2.44
N ILE A 298 -6.39 -22.12 2.26
CA ILE A 298 -6.94 -20.80 1.92
C ILE A 298 -6.60 -20.51 0.44
N PRO A 299 -7.54 -20.00 -0.38
CA PRO A 299 -7.26 -19.59 -1.75
C PRO A 299 -6.13 -18.55 -1.82
N ILE A 300 -5.12 -18.79 -2.67
CA ILE A 300 -4.00 -17.87 -2.90
C ILE A 300 -4.04 -17.37 -4.33
N VAL A 301 -4.19 -16.07 -4.50
CA VAL A 301 -4.13 -15.37 -5.80
C VAL A 301 -2.76 -14.71 -5.94
N LEU A 302 -2.05 -15.02 -7.01
CA LEU A 302 -0.72 -14.50 -7.32
C LEU A 302 -0.78 -13.43 -8.42
N ASP A 303 0.28 -12.63 -8.48
CA ASP A 303 0.60 -11.69 -9.55
C ASP A 303 -0.43 -10.55 -9.73
N VAL A 304 -1.05 -10.13 -8.63
CA VAL A 304 -1.92 -8.94 -8.60
C VAL A 304 -1.07 -7.66 -8.70
N GLU A 305 -1.57 -6.62 -9.35
CA GLU A 305 -0.82 -5.36 -9.55
C GLU A 305 -0.76 -4.47 -8.29
N CYS A 306 -0.77 -5.05 -7.09
CA CYS A 306 -0.63 -4.33 -5.82
C CYS A 306 0.81 -4.47 -5.30
N GLY A 307 1.67 -3.48 -5.56
CA GLY A 307 3.05 -3.47 -5.06
C GLY A 307 4.07 -2.79 -5.97
N HIS A 308 5.32 -3.24 -5.91
CA HIS A 308 6.48 -2.62 -6.58
C HIS A 308 6.64 -2.95 -8.07
N VAL A 309 5.62 -3.48 -8.76
CA VAL A 309 5.67 -3.75 -10.20
C VAL A 309 4.51 -3.07 -10.89
N GLN A 310 4.80 -2.10 -11.77
CA GLN A 310 3.79 -1.38 -12.55
C GLN A 310 2.94 -2.32 -13.43
N PRO A 311 1.63 -2.05 -13.59
CA PRO A 311 0.91 -0.88 -13.07
C PRO A 311 0.54 -1.03 -11.59
N PHE A 312 -0.13 -0.02 -11.01
CA PHE A 312 -0.45 0.00 -9.59
C PHE A 312 -1.97 -0.08 -9.38
N LEU A 313 -2.43 -1.08 -8.63
CA LEU A 313 -3.80 -1.26 -8.18
C LEU A 313 -3.89 -0.86 -6.70
N PRO A 314 -4.43 0.33 -6.37
CA PRO A 314 -4.52 0.74 -4.98
C PRO A 314 -5.61 -0.04 -4.22
N LEU A 315 -5.27 -0.47 -3.01
CA LEU A 315 -6.16 -1.20 -2.11
C LEU A 315 -6.46 -0.36 -0.87
N VAL A 316 -7.72 -0.28 -0.47
CA VAL A 316 -8.15 0.42 0.74
C VAL A 316 -8.14 -0.55 1.90
N THR A 317 -7.10 -0.49 2.74
CA THR A 317 -6.98 -1.29 3.96
C THR A 317 -8.16 -1.02 4.88
N GLY A 318 -8.81 -2.09 5.31
CA GLY A 318 -10.01 -2.09 6.12
C GLY A 318 -11.32 -2.00 5.34
N SER A 319 -11.31 -1.81 4.01
CA SER A 319 -12.53 -1.88 3.20
C SER A 319 -13.04 -3.32 3.05
N LEU A 320 -14.37 -3.49 2.98
CA LEU A 320 -14.95 -4.78 2.59
C LEU A 320 -14.76 -4.95 1.09
N ALA A 321 -14.16 -6.05 0.65
CA ALA A 321 -13.93 -6.30 -0.76
C ALA A 321 -14.53 -7.63 -1.21
N ARG A 322 -14.87 -7.70 -2.49
CA ARG A 322 -15.18 -8.93 -3.22
C ARG A 322 -14.13 -9.16 -4.29
N LEU A 323 -13.51 -10.34 -4.28
CA LEU A 323 -12.48 -10.77 -5.23
C LEU A 323 -13.04 -11.86 -6.13
N VAL A 324 -12.95 -11.65 -7.44
CA VAL A 324 -13.46 -12.58 -8.46
C VAL A 324 -12.36 -12.96 -9.45
N ILE A 325 -12.19 -14.27 -9.65
CA ILE A 325 -11.43 -14.89 -10.73
C ILE A 325 -12.37 -15.86 -11.45
N ASP A 326 -12.74 -15.56 -12.69
CA ASP A 326 -13.61 -16.43 -13.50
C ASP A 326 -13.29 -16.26 -14.99
N GLY A 327 -12.58 -17.23 -15.57
CA GLY A 327 -12.08 -17.13 -16.95
C GLY A 327 -11.19 -15.90 -17.13
N ASP A 328 -11.61 -14.97 -18.01
CA ASP A 328 -10.90 -13.71 -18.26
C ASP A 328 -11.28 -12.59 -17.27
N ARG A 329 -12.24 -12.83 -16.36
CA ARG A 329 -12.67 -11.84 -15.37
C ARG A 329 -11.78 -11.93 -14.14
N HIS A 330 -10.90 -10.95 -14.00
CA HIS A 330 -10.09 -10.70 -12.81
C HIS A 330 -10.50 -9.35 -12.22
N GLU A 331 -11.22 -9.34 -11.10
CA GLU A 331 -11.85 -8.14 -10.56
C GLU A 331 -11.80 -8.11 -9.04
N ILE A 332 -11.55 -6.91 -8.50
CA ILE A 332 -11.76 -6.61 -7.09
C ILE A 332 -12.69 -5.41 -6.97
N VAL A 333 -13.70 -5.54 -6.10
CA VAL A 333 -14.67 -4.48 -5.79
C VAL A 333 -14.52 -4.13 -4.32
N GLN A 334 -14.23 -2.88 -3.98
CA GLN A 334 -13.99 -2.42 -2.61
C GLN A 334 -15.11 -1.46 -2.18
N GLU A 335 -15.80 -1.78 -1.09
CA GLU A 335 -16.90 -0.99 -0.54
C GLU A 335 -16.38 -0.03 0.54
N LEU A 336 -16.58 1.28 0.31
CA LEU A 336 -16.15 2.37 1.19
C LEU A 336 -17.36 2.93 1.98
N VAL A 337 -18.08 2.04 2.67
CA VAL A 337 -19.30 2.34 3.43
C VAL A 337 -19.16 2.02 4.90
#